data_AF-A0A4R5NZR3-F1
#
_entry.id   AF-A0A4R5NZR3-F1
#
_cell.length_a   1.000
_cell.length_b   1.000
_cell.length_c   1.000
_cell.angle_alpha   90.00
_cell.angle_beta   90.00
_cell.angle_gamma   90.00
#
_symmetry.space_group_name_H-M   'P 1'
#
loop_
_entity.id
_entity.type
_entity.pdbx_description
1 polymer ?
#
loop_
_entity_poly.entity_id
_entity_poly.type
_entity_poly.pdbx_seq_one_letter_code
_entity_poly.pdbx_strand_id
1 'polypeptide(L)'
;MSVEEHSGSGRPDIVINDHNHKTVYILELKKNGSANEALQQIEDRNYDKKYYKDYKRVINMGLNCIFDVQTTNKNPNHRNINASSIVVKRKKSNDSLRFLQEDKQYFERKDGDFVLSNKTITRKSKTRNKGV
;
A
#
# COMPACT_ATOMS: atom_id res chain seq x y z
N MET A 1 -4.80 -17.78 -7.21
CA MET A 1 -4.68 -16.83 -6.09
C MET A 1 -4.03 -17.60 -4.95
N SER A 2 -2.87 -17.15 -4.47
CA SER A 2 -2.24 -17.74 -3.30
C SER A 2 -2.46 -16.77 -2.14
N VAL A 3 -3.14 -17.24 -1.11
CA VAL A 3 -3.21 -16.56 0.18
C VAL A 3 -2.14 -17.23 1.04
N GLU A 4 -1.22 -16.45 1.64
CA GLU A 4 -0.19 -16.95 2.58
C GLU A 4 1.11 -17.57 1.99
N GLU A 5 1.85 -16.86 1.13
CA GLU A 5 3.15 -17.33 0.60
C GLU A 5 4.34 -17.10 1.58
N HIS A 6 4.90 -18.16 2.17
CA HIS A 6 6.09 -18.04 3.03
C HIS A 6 7.34 -17.63 2.24
N SER A 7 8.01 -16.54 2.63
CA SER A 7 9.40 -16.26 2.28
C SER A 7 10.27 -16.25 3.54
N GLY A 8 11.58 -16.50 3.41
CA GLY A 8 12.54 -16.46 4.54
C GLY A 8 12.63 -15.10 5.27
N SER A 9 11.91 -14.08 4.78
CA SER A 9 11.82 -12.73 5.34
C SER A 9 10.44 -12.40 5.95
N GLY A 10 9.46 -13.29 5.88
CA GLY A 10 8.08 -13.09 6.33
C GLY A 10 7.06 -13.51 5.27
N ARG A 11 5.83 -13.00 5.33
CA ARG A 11 4.74 -13.37 4.42
C ARG A 11 3.94 -12.14 4.01
N PRO A 12 3.80 -11.83 2.71
CA PRO A 12 2.89 -10.79 2.26
C PRO A 12 1.43 -11.23 2.50
N ASP A 13 0.55 -10.28 2.75
CA ASP A 13 -0.87 -10.58 2.97
C ASP A 13 -1.55 -11.19 1.74
N ILE A 14 -1.36 -10.59 0.55
CA ILE A 14 -1.97 -11.07 -0.69
C ILE A 14 -0.96 -10.98 -1.85
N VAL A 15 -0.90 -12.04 -2.66
CA VAL A 15 -0.20 -12.06 -3.94
C VAL A 15 -1.16 -12.49 -5.05
N ILE A 16 -1.19 -11.71 -6.14
CA ILE A 16 -1.97 -12.01 -7.32
C ILE A 16 -1.02 -12.17 -8.51
N ASN A 17 -1.04 -13.34 -9.13
CA ASN A 17 -0.25 -13.66 -10.30
C ASN A 17 -1.13 -13.63 -11.55
N ASP A 18 -0.84 -12.70 -12.47
CA ASP A 18 -1.38 -12.68 -13.82
C ASP A 18 -0.33 -13.24 -14.78
N HIS A 19 -0.39 -14.55 -14.98
CA HIS A 19 0.57 -15.28 -15.82
C HIS A 19 0.46 -14.89 -17.30
N ASN A 20 -0.75 -14.58 -17.79
CA ASN A 20 -1.01 -14.22 -19.18
C ASN A 20 -0.35 -12.90 -19.54
N HIS A 21 -0.42 -11.92 -18.63
CA HIS A 21 0.18 -10.60 -18.84
C HIS A 21 1.55 -10.43 -18.18
N LYS A 22 2.13 -11.54 -17.65
CA LYS A 22 3.41 -11.55 -16.92
C LYS A 22 3.48 -10.43 -15.90
N THR A 23 2.42 -10.27 -15.11
CA THR A 23 2.32 -9.24 -14.07
C THR A 23 2.05 -9.88 -12.71
N VAL A 24 2.75 -9.43 -11.67
CA VAL A 24 2.47 -9.82 -10.28
C VAL A 24 2.10 -8.59 -9.46
N TYR A 25 1.14 -8.77 -8.57
CA TYR A 25 0.70 -7.78 -7.60
C TYR A 25 0.95 -8.30 -6.19
N ILE A 26 1.57 -7.48 -5.35
CA ILE A 26 1.88 -7.79 -3.95
C ILE A 26 1.21 -6.73 -3.10
N LEU A 27 0.31 -7.16 -2.22
CA LEU A 27 -0.48 -6.28 -1.38
C LEU A 27 -0.13 -6.55 0.08
N GLU A 28 0.01 -5.47 0.83
CA GLU A 28 0.12 -5.48 2.28
C GLU A 28 -0.97 -4.59 2.87
N LEU A 29 -1.61 -5.02 3.95
CA LEU A 29 -2.72 -4.33 4.59
C LEU A 29 -2.32 -3.82 5.98
N LYS A 30 -2.83 -2.64 6.31
CA LYS A 30 -2.79 -2.08 7.67
C LYS A 30 -4.20 -1.80 8.16
N LYS A 31 -4.41 -2.11 9.43
CA LYS A 31 -5.56 -1.67 10.22
C LYS A 31 -5.11 -0.49 11.06
N ASN A 32 -5.74 0.67 10.91
CA ASN A 32 -5.46 1.88 11.68
C ASN A 32 -4.00 2.36 11.62
N GLY A 33 -3.30 2.06 10.52
CA GLY A 33 -1.95 2.56 10.23
C GLY A 33 -1.97 3.48 9.01
N SER A 34 -1.05 3.25 8.07
CA SER A 34 -1.01 3.95 6.79
C SER A 34 -0.64 3.03 5.63
N ALA A 35 -1.14 3.37 4.43
CA ALA A 35 -0.78 2.66 3.20
C ALA A 35 0.72 2.79 2.87
N ASN A 36 1.39 3.85 3.31
CA ASN A 36 2.85 3.98 3.12
C ASN A 36 3.62 3.01 4.02
N GLU A 37 3.19 2.76 5.26
CA GLU A 37 3.81 1.76 6.13
C GLU A 37 3.64 0.36 5.57
N ALA A 38 2.46 0.04 5.02
CA ALA A 38 2.22 -1.21 4.31
C ALA A 38 3.20 -1.38 3.13
N LEU A 39 3.35 -0.34 2.31
CA LEU A 39 4.26 -0.35 1.19
C LEU A 39 5.74 -0.44 1.61
N GLN A 40 6.12 0.25 2.69
CA GLN A 40 7.46 0.17 3.27
C GLN A 40 7.77 -1.24 3.76
N GLN A 41 6.80 -1.94 4.37
CA GLN A 41 6.98 -3.32 4.78
C GLN A 41 7.26 -4.25 3.59
N ILE A 42 6.59 -4.07 2.45
CA ILE A 42 6.92 -4.84 1.23
C ILE A 42 8.37 -4.64 0.82
N GLU A 43 8.86 -3.40 0.87
CA GLU A 43 10.25 -3.03 0.52
C GLU A 43 11.25 -3.60 1.52
N ASP A 44 11.03 -3.40 2.81
CA ASP A 44 11.93 -3.86 3.88
C ASP A 44 12.06 -5.39 3.89
N ARG A 45 10.95 -6.10 3.61
CA ARG A 45 10.92 -7.56 3.57
C ARG A 45 11.29 -8.14 2.21
N ASN A 46 11.51 -7.30 1.19
CA ASN A 46 11.87 -7.69 -0.17
C ASN A 46 10.92 -8.76 -0.76
N TYR A 47 9.62 -8.67 -0.49
CA TYR A 47 8.64 -9.67 -0.95
C TYR A 47 8.57 -9.77 -2.47
N ASP A 48 8.94 -8.69 -3.16
CA ASP A 48 8.84 -8.53 -4.61
C ASP A 48 10.04 -9.10 -5.38
N LYS A 49 11.19 -9.24 -4.71
CA LYS A 49 12.45 -9.64 -5.30
C LYS A 49 12.40 -10.98 -6.03
N LYS A 50 11.64 -11.96 -5.51
CA LYS A 50 11.55 -13.30 -6.13
C LYS A 50 10.85 -13.30 -7.49
N TYR A 51 10.06 -12.27 -7.79
CA TYR A 51 9.27 -12.20 -9.02
C TYR A 51 9.97 -11.44 -10.15
N TYR A 52 11.08 -10.77 -9.89
CA TYR A 52 11.75 -9.90 -10.86
C TYR A 52 12.25 -10.63 -12.12
N LYS A 53 12.48 -11.95 -12.03
CA LYS A 53 12.94 -12.76 -13.17
C LYS A 53 11.79 -13.23 -14.05
N ASP A 54 10.68 -13.63 -13.44
CA ASP A 54 9.60 -14.33 -14.15
C ASP A 54 8.48 -13.41 -14.65
N TYR A 55 8.40 -12.20 -14.09
CA TYR A 55 7.35 -11.22 -14.38
C TYR A 55 7.92 -9.96 -15.03
N LYS A 56 7.24 -9.49 -16.10
CA LYS A 56 7.56 -8.23 -16.79
C LYS A 56 7.17 -7.01 -15.96
N ARG A 57 6.20 -7.14 -15.06
CA ARG A 57 5.70 -6.06 -14.21
C ARG A 57 5.53 -6.56 -12.79
N VAL A 58 6.07 -5.82 -11.84
CA VAL A 58 5.91 -6.08 -10.41
C VAL A 58 5.31 -4.85 -9.76
N ILE A 59 4.12 -5.03 -9.17
CA ILE A 59 3.29 -3.98 -8.60
C ILE A 59 3.18 -4.19 -7.10
N ASN A 60 3.71 -3.25 -6.32
CA ASN A 60 3.62 -3.26 -4.87
C ASN A 60 2.49 -2.31 -4.45
N MET A 61 1.56 -2.77 -3.64
CA MET A 61 0.43 -1.98 -3.16
C MET A 61 0.35 -2.01 -1.64
N GLY A 62 0.44 -0.84 -1.03
CA GLY A 62 0.10 -0.67 0.37
C GLY A 62 -1.36 -0.27 0.51
N LEU A 63 -2.10 -0.96 1.37
CA LEU A 63 -3.49 -0.67 1.69
C LEU A 63 -3.61 -0.36 3.18
N ASN A 64 -4.49 0.58 3.52
CA ASN A 64 -4.83 0.83 4.91
C ASN A 64 -6.32 1.13 5.05
N CYS A 65 -6.91 0.54 6.08
CA CYS A 65 -8.28 0.77 6.49
C CYS A 65 -8.29 1.36 7.90
N ILE A 66 -8.93 2.52 8.05
CA ILE A 66 -9.15 3.20 9.31
C ILE A 66 -10.55 2.84 9.79
N PHE A 67 -10.60 2.20 10.95
CA PHE A 67 -11.78 1.87 11.72
C PHE A 67 -11.81 2.77 12.94
N ASP A 68 -12.92 3.48 13.10
CA ASP A 68 -13.28 4.29 14.26
C ASP A 68 -12.31 5.45 14.58
N VAL A 69 -12.63 6.62 14.00
CA VAL A 69 -12.05 7.91 14.37
C VAL A 69 -13.13 8.73 15.06
N GLN A 70 -13.42 8.41 16.32
CA GLN A 70 -14.23 9.24 17.23
C GLN A 70 -15.59 9.70 16.67
N THR A 71 -16.46 8.77 16.28
CA THR A 71 -17.90 9.12 16.20
C THR A 71 -18.55 8.71 17.50
N THR A 72 -19.31 9.62 18.11
CA THR A 72 -20.00 9.56 19.41
C THR A 72 -20.86 8.32 19.68
N ASN A 73 -20.97 7.37 18.74
CA ASN A 73 -21.66 6.10 18.89
C ASN A 73 -20.69 4.98 19.27
N LYS A 74 -20.59 4.74 20.59
CA LYS A 74 -19.86 3.62 21.22
C LYS A 74 -20.53 2.26 20.98
N ASN A 75 -21.05 1.98 19.78
CA ASN A 75 -21.51 0.62 19.49
C ASN A 75 -20.27 -0.23 19.14
N PRO A 76 -19.84 -1.18 19.99
CA PRO A 76 -18.68 -2.03 19.71
C PRO A 76 -18.86 -2.91 18.46
N ASN A 77 -20.06 -2.97 17.89
CA ASN A 77 -20.37 -3.63 16.63
C ASN A 77 -20.32 -2.69 15.40
N HIS A 78 -19.98 -1.39 15.56
CA HIS A 78 -19.77 -0.49 14.44
C HIS A 78 -18.38 -0.75 13.80
N ARG A 79 -18.26 -1.89 13.11
CA ARG A 79 -17.02 -2.33 12.43
C ARG A 79 -16.90 -1.77 11.01
N ASN A 80 -17.41 -0.58 10.77
CA ASN A 80 -17.35 0.04 9.46
C ASN A 80 -15.94 0.61 9.21
N ILE A 81 -15.49 0.51 7.95
CA ILE A 81 -14.31 1.25 7.49
C ILE A 81 -14.72 2.70 7.31
N ASN A 82 -14.15 3.60 8.12
CA ASN A 82 -14.43 5.04 8.06
C ASN A 82 -13.66 5.71 6.92
N ALA A 83 -12.43 5.26 6.69
CA ALA A 83 -11.60 5.72 5.59
C ALA A 83 -10.66 4.60 5.14
N SER A 84 -10.27 4.64 3.87
CA SER A 84 -9.25 3.74 3.33
C SER A 84 -8.30 4.49 2.43
N SER A 85 -7.06 4.03 2.34
CA SER A 85 -6.06 4.58 1.43
C SER A 85 -5.32 3.45 0.73
N ILE A 86 -4.97 3.67 -0.54
CA ILE A 86 -4.12 2.79 -1.33
C ILE A 86 -2.92 3.58 -1.84
N VAL A 87 -1.74 2.98 -1.83
CA VAL A 87 -0.55 3.53 -2.47
C VAL A 87 0.05 2.43 -3.33
N VAL A 88 0.29 2.74 -4.60
CA VAL A 88 0.81 1.80 -5.59
C VAL A 88 2.21 2.25 -6.03
N LYS A 89 3.16 1.31 -6.05
CA LYS A 89 4.47 1.48 -6.69
C LYS A 89 4.63 0.43 -7.78
N ARG A 90 4.91 0.90 -8.99
CA ARG A 90 5.17 0.04 -10.16
C ARG A 90 6.67 0.02 -10.45
N LYS A 91 7.23 -1.18 -10.58
CA LYS A 91 8.53 -1.37 -11.23
C LYS A 91 8.32 -1.65 -12.72
N LYS A 92 8.87 -0.82 -13.60
CA LYS A 92 8.98 -1.13 -15.05
C LYS A 92 10.17 -2.08 -15.26
N SER A 93 10.04 -3.01 -16.23
CA SER A 93 11.02 -4.09 -16.47
C SER A 93 12.45 -3.58 -16.72
N ASN A 94 13.40 -4.36 -16.20
CA ASN A 94 14.84 -4.45 -16.46
C ASN A 94 15.77 -3.23 -16.44
N ASP A 95 15.31 -1.98 -16.48
CA ASP A 95 16.25 -0.84 -16.59
C ASP A 95 15.95 0.35 -15.67
N SER A 96 15.31 0.08 -14.54
CA SER A 96 15.10 1.11 -13.51
C SER A 96 15.19 0.50 -12.12
N LEU A 97 16.32 0.74 -11.45
CA LEU A 97 16.42 0.68 -9.99
C LEU A 97 15.45 1.65 -9.29
N ARG A 98 14.75 2.50 -10.06
CA ARG A 98 13.77 3.47 -9.58
C ARG A 98 12.35 2.94 -9.79
N PHE A 99 11.62 2.76 -8.69
CA PHE A 99 10.16 2.70 -8.72
C PHE A 99 9.64 4.07 -9.15
N LEU A 100 8.77 4.13 -10.16
CA LEU A 100 7.97 5.32 -10.35
C LEU A 100 6.95 5.31 -9.21
N GLN A 101 7.09 6.25 -8.28
CA GLN A 101 6.02 6.55 -7.34
C GLN A 101 4.91 7.17 -8.18
N GLU A 102 3.95 6.35 -8.61
CA GLU A 102 2.74 6.89 -9.26
C GLU A 102 2.01 7.77 -8.24
N ASP A 103 1.39 8.83 -8.74
CA ASP A 103 0.71 9.83 -7.93
C ASP A 103 -0.23 9.15 -6.96
N LYS A 104 -0.05 9.44 -5.67
CA LYS A 104 -0.88 8.87 -4.62
C LYS A 104 -2.32 9.29 -4.86
N GLN A 105 -3.15 8.35 -5.31
CA GLN A 105 -4.59 8.56 -5.44
C GLN A 105 -5.24 8.26 -4.10
N TYR A 106 -5.83 9.28 -3.50
CA TYR A 106 -6.62 9.15 -2.29
C TYR A 106 -8.09 9.03 -2.66
N PHE A 107 -8.85 8.26 -1.92
CA PHE A 107 -10.30 8.23 -2.03
C PHE A 107 -10.88 8.64 -0.67
N GLU A 108 -11.88 9.50 -0.65
CA GLU A 108 -12.57 9.93 0.56
C GLU A 108 -14.07 9.63 0.45
N ARG A 109 -14.74 9.39 1.58
CA ARG A 109 -16.18 9.18 1.59
C ARG A 109 -16.90 10.53 1.63
N LYS A 110 -17.68 10.84 0.60
CA LYS A 110 -18.53 12.03 0.49
C LYS A 110 -19.94 11.59 0.12
N ASP A 111 -20.92 12.08 0.88
CA ASP A 111 -22.35 11.83 0.64
C ASP A 111 -22.73 10.34 0.51
N GLY A 112 -22.00 9.47 1.22
CA GLY A 112 -22.23 8.04 1.20
C GLY A 112 -21.35 7.26 0.23
N ASP A 113 -20.73 7.92 -0.75
CA ASP A 113 -19.90 7.32 -1.81
C ASP A 113 -18.40 7.56 -1.62
N PHE A 114 -17.56 6.69 -2.19
CA PHE A 114 -16.12 6.92 -2.28
C PHE A 114 -15.78 7.72 -3.53
N VAL A 115 -15.15 8.88 -3.36
CA VAL A 115 -14.73 9.77 -4.46
C VAL A 115 -13.22 10.04 -4.41
N LEU A 116 -12.60 10.35 -5.54
CA LEU A 116 -11.19 10.73 -5.59
C LEU A 116 -10.97 12.01 -4.75
N SER A 117 -10.03 11.94 -3.81
CA SER A 117 -9.69 13.05 -2.91
C SER A 117 -8.65 13.97 -3.53
N ASN A 118 -8.95 15.28 -3.51
CA ASN A 118 -8.04 16.34 -3.96
C ASN A 118 -6.95 16.71 -2.94
N LYS A 119 -6.78 15.97 -1.83
CA LYS A 119 -5.75 16.24 -0.82
C LYS A 119 -4.34 15.96 -1.35
N THR A 120 -3.58 17.02 -1.62
CA THR A 120 -2.13 16.95 -1.80
C THR A 120 -1.45 16.91 -0.42
N ILE A 121 -0.72 15.84 -0.10
CA ILE A 121 0.08 15.83 1.14
C ILE A 121 1.29 16.75 0.96
N THR A 122 1.25 17.93 1.57
CA THR A 122 2.46 18.68 1.89
C THR A 122 3.25 17.88 2.93
N ARG A 123 4.34 17.24 2.50
CA ARG A 123 5.34 16.70 3.42
C ARG A 123 5.87 17.88 4.25
N LYS A 124 5.49 18.01 5.52
CA LYS A 124 6.36 18.73 6.48
C LYS A 124 7.62 17.88 6.63
N SER A 125 8.65 18.20 5.88
CA SER A 125 10.00 17.75 6.16
C SER A 125 10.34 18.18 7.59
N LYS A 126 10.51 17.21 8.50
CA LYS A 126 11.25 17.47 9.74
C LYS A 126 12.69 17.74 9.33
N THR A 127 13.09 19.00 9.26
CA THR A 127 14.47 19.42 9.22
C THR A 127 15.17 18.86 10.46
N ARG A 128 16.06 17.88 10.26
CA ARG A 128 17.03 17.48 11.27
C ARG A 128 18.04 18.62 11.36
N ASN A 129 17.93 19.47 12.39
CA ASN A 129 19.02 20.36 12.77
C ASN A 129 20.22 19.48 13.16
N LYS A 130 21.26 19.46 12.33
CA LYS A 130 22.61 19.12 12.80
C LYS A 130 23.17 20.40 13.41
N GLY A 131 23.16 20.45 14.73
CA GLY A 131 23.98 21.41 15.47
C GLY A 131 25.46 21.14 15.17
N VAL A 132 26.19 22.24 15.04
CA VAL A 132 27.65 22.34 14.90
C VAL A 132 28.35 21.68 16.07
#